data_AF-A0A2U3NLD9-F1
#
_entry.id   AF-A0A2U3NLD9-F1
#
_cell.length_a   1.000
_cell.length_b   1.000
_cell.length_c   1.000
_cell.angle_alpha   90.00
_cell.angle_beta   90.00
_cell.angle_gamma   90.00
#
_symmetry.space_group_name_H-M   'P 1'
#
loop_
_entity.id
_entity.type
_entity.pdbx_description
1 polymer ?
#
loop_
_entity_poly.entity_id
_entity_poly.type
_entity_poly.pdbx_seq_one_letter_code
_entity_poly.pdbx_strand_id
1 'polypeptide(L)'
;VALRFSSEVQAVIGPLLTELGFVLDEIDDSPDEGGRRQHVVYYRSGDCKVQVYESSREGEVNCMIAPLDVPNEFGLRAKKWQYFTRFVERPDRPLAELAALARAEYESFANPLDWVRDRIANYYEPAHAGILEMYGAP
;
A
#
# COMPACT_ATOMS: atom_id res chain seq x y z
N VAL A 1 12.23 16.89 4.81
CA VAL A 1 11.51 16.31 3.64
C VAL A 1 10.68 15.10 4.06
N ALA A 2 11.14 14.24 4.99
CA ALA A 2 10.38 13.11 5.56
C ALA A 2 9.02 13.47 6.21
N LEU A 3 8.97 14.53 7.04
CA LEU A 3 7.73 15.04 7.67
C LEU A 3 6.60 15.37 6.67
N ARG A 4 6.93 15.59 5.40
CA ARG A 4 5.96 15.94 4.38
C ARG A 4 5.17 14.72 3.90
N PHE A 5 5.85 13.59 3.65
CA PHE A 5 5.19 12.40 3.12
C PHE A 5 4.17 11.82 4.10
N SER A 6 4.58 11.55 5.35
CA SER A 6 3.68 10.98 6.35
C SER A 6 2.50 11.90 6.70
N SER A 7 2.71 13.22 6.65
CA SER A 7 1.63 14.20 6.83
C SER A 7 0.67 14.22 5.63
N GLU A 8 1.18 14.13 4.41
CA GLU A 8 0.35 14.05 3.19
C GLU A 8 -0.43 12.74 3.12
N VAL A 9 0.18 11.61 3.49
CA VAL A 9 -0.52 10.31 3.62
C VAL A 9 -1.68 10.41 4.61
N GLN A 10 -1.42 10.97 5.81
CA GLN A 10 -2.48 11.15 6.82
C GLN A 10 -3.59 12.09 6.35
N ALA A 11 -3.26 13.12 5.57
CA ALA A 11 -4.26 14.07 5.06
C ALA A 11 -5.11 13.49 3.91
N VAL A 12 -4.49 12.74 2.98
CA VAL A 12 -5.14 12.25 1.76
C VAL A 12 -5.78 10.88 1.95
N ILE A 13 -5.06 9.96 2.59
CA ILE A 13 -5.44 8.55 2.72
C ILE A 13 -6.01 8.25 4.11
N GLY A 14 -5.52 8.94 5.14
CA GLY A 14 -5.94 8.74 6.54
C GLY A 14 -7.46 8.74 6.77
N PRO A 15 -8.26 9.65 6.19
CA PRO A 15 -9.71 9.63 6.34
C PRO A 15 -10.35 8.34 5.82
N LEU A 16 -9.96 7.88 4.62
CA LEU A 16 -10.46 6.63 4.04
C LEU A 16 -10.11 5.43 4.92
N LEU A 17 -8.86 5.34 5.38
CA LEU A 17 -8.43 4.25 6.24
C LEU A 17 -9.16 4.27 7.59
N THR A 18 -9.45 5.45 8.15
CA THR A 18 -10.24 5.58 9.37
C THR A 18 -11.68 5.08 9.17
N GLU A 19 -12.31 5.40 8.03
CA GLU A 19 -13.64 4.87 7.68
C GLU A 19 -13.65 3.34 7.56
N LEU A 20 -12.54 2.75 7.08
CA LEU A 20 -12.33 1.31 7.00
C LEU A 20 -11.92 0.68 8.35
N GLY A 21 -11.88 1.45 9.44
CA GLY A 21 -11.57 0.95 10.79
C GLY A 21 -10.09 0.79 11.09
N PHE A 22 -9.21 1.40 10.30
CA PHE A 22 -7.77 1.45 10.57
C PHE A 22 -7.40 2.62 11.47
N VAL A 23 -6.31 2.44 12.21
CA VAL A 23 -5.61 3.48 12.96
C VAL A 23 -4.14 3.50 12.55
N LEU A 24 -3.49 4.66 12.70
CA LEU A 24 -2.04 4.77 12.51
C LEU A 24 -1.31 3.86 13.50
N ASP A 25 -0.42 3.02 12.99
CA ASP A 25 0.39 2.07 13.77
C ASP A 25 1.82 2.59 13.94
N GLU A 26 2.47 2.96 12.83
CA GLU A 26 3.88 3.35 12.84
C GLU A 26 4.23 4.22 11.62
N ILE A 27 5.26 5.07 11.76
CA ILE A 27 5.89 5.79 10.65
C ILE A 27 7.37 5.42 10.65
N ASP A 28 7.85 4.85 9.54
CA ASP A 28 9.26 4.53 9.33
C ASP A 28 9.84 5.41 8.22
N ASP A 29 10.72 6.32 8.62
CA ASP A 29 11.48 7.21 7.74
C ASP A 29 12.96 6.81 7.64
N SER A 30 13.30 5.61 8.13
CA SER A 30 14.67 5.11 8.12
C SER A 30 15.11 4.82 6.69
N PRO A 31 16.31 5.25 6.28
CA PRO A 31 16.80 4.88 4.96
C PRO A 31 16.97 3.37 4.84
N ASP A 32 16.87 2.88 3.61
CA ASP A 32 17.08 1.47 3.33
C ASP A 32 18.56 1.05 3.55
N GLU A 33 18.85 -0.25 3.51
CA GLU A 33 20.23 -0.77 3.70
C GLU A 33 21.28 -0.16 2.74
N GLY A 34 20.85 0.43 1.61
CA GLY A 34 21.70 1.14 0.67
C GLY A 34 21.82 2.65 0.92
N GLY A 35 21.27 3.14 2.05
CA GLY A 35 21.24 4.55 2.41
C GLY A 35 20.22 5.39 1.62
N ARG A 36 19.33 4.76 0.86
CA ARG A 36 18.32 5.45 0.04
C ARG A 36 17.12 5.78 0.90
N ARG A 37 16.50 6.93 0.63
CA ARG A 37 15.30 7.35 1.34
C ARG A 37 14.14 6.42 0.99
N GLN A 38 13.54 5.84 2.02
CA GLN A 38 12.22 5.24 1.98
C GLN A 38 11.38 5.93 3.04
N HIS A 39 10.09 6.05 2.76
CA HIS A 39 9.12 6.56 3.72
C HIS A 39 7.96 5.58 3.75
N VAL A 40 7.61 5.06 4.93
CA VAL A 40 6.54 4.08 5.09
C VAL A 40 5.63 4.52 6.23
N VAL A 41 4.34 4.48 5.99
CA VAL A 41 3.30 4.73 6.98
C VAL A 41 2.48 3.46 7.13
N TYR A 42 2.47 2.89 8.32
CA TYR A 42 1.75 1.68 8.66
C TYR A 42 0.45 2.01 9.37
N TYR A 43 -0.61 1.33 8.97
CA TYR A 43 -1.92 1.38 9.55
C TYR A 43 -2.33 -0.04 9.96
N ARG A 44 -3.08 -0.16 11.05
CA ARG A 44 -3.62 -1.44 11.53
C ARG A 44 -5.13 -1.35 11.74
N SER A 45 -5.84 -2.43 11.42
CA SER A 45 -7.25 -2.64 11.77
C SER A 45 -7.36 -3.69 12.88
N GLY A 46 -8.57 -4.21 13.10
CA GLY A 46 -8.81 -5.35 13.99
C GLY A 46 -8.31 -6.69 13.47
N ASP A 47 -8.00 -6.81 12.16
CA ASP A 47 -7.72 -8.10 11.52
C ASP A 47 -6.63 -8.08 10.44
N CYS A 48 -6.16 -6.90 10.01
CA CYS A 48 -5.10 -6.77 9.03
C CYS A 48 -4.30 -5.47 9.21
N LYS A 49 -3.28 -5.30 8.36
CA LYS A 49 -2.44 -4.10 8.29
C LYS A 49 -2.34 -3.60 6.86
N VAL A 50 -2.17 -2.28 6.72
CA VAL A 50 -1.91 -1.61 5.46
C VAL A 50 -0.65 -0.77 5.60
N GLN A 51 0.22 -0.79 4.60
CA GLN A 51 1.32 0.15 4.48
C GLN A 51 1.11 1.03 3.25
N VAL A 52 1.45 2.30 3.37
CA VAL A 52 1.61 3.24 2.25
C VAL A 52 3.05 3.69 2.26
N TYR A 53 3.72 3.65 1.11
CA TYR A 53 5.14 3.94 1.04
C TYR A 53 5.54 4.73 -0.20
N GLU A 54 6.65 5.45 -0.07
CA GLU A 54 7.41 6.01 -1.17
C GLU A 54 8.75 5.27 -1.30
N SER A 55 9.02 4.70 -2.47
CA SER A 55 10.25 3.98 -2.75
C SER A 55 11.09 4.72 -3.79
N SER A 56 12.25 5.23 -3.39
CA SER A 56 13.22 5.82 -4.34
C SER A 56 13.74 4.80 -5.37
N ARG A 57 13.69 3.49 -5.05
CA ARG A 57 14.18 2.42 -5.96
C ARG A 57 13.21 2.19 -7.11
N GLU A 58 11.93 2.15 -6.81
CA GLU A 58 10.87 1.92 -7.79
C GLU A 58 10.36 3.24 -8.40
N GLY A 59 10.67 4.38 -7.79
CA GLY A 59 10.21 5.69 -8.22
C GLY A 59 8.71 5.89 -8.06
N GLU A 60 8.07 5.11 -7.18
CA GLU A 60 6.61 5.09 -7.02
C GLU A 60 6.18 5.24 -5.56
N VAL A 61 4.99 5.82 -5.42
CA VAL A 61 4.19 5.78 -4.19
C VAL A 61 3.14 4.67 -4.35
N ASN A 62 3.07 3.75 -3.40
CA ASN A 62 2.22 2.56 -3.52
C ASN A 62 1.75 2.04 -2.14
N CYS A 63 0.86 1.05 -2.15
CA CYS A 63 0.29 0.45 -0.94
C CYS A 63 0.26 -1.09 -0.98
N MET A 64 0.36 -1.70 0.20
CA MET A 64 0.28 -3.15 0.39
C MET A 64 -0.54 -3.49 1.64
N ILE A 65 -1.14 -4.68 1.66
CA ILE A 65 -1.92 -5.23 2.77
C ILE A 65 -1.25 -6.48 3.32
N ALA A 66 -1.38 -6.74 4.62
CA ALA A 66 -0.85 -7.93 5.27
C ALA A 66 -1.74 -8.40 6.43
N PRO A 67 -1.57 -9.64 6.92
CA PRO A 67 -2.22 -10.11 8.13
C PRO A 67 -1.82 -9.29 9.36
N LEU A 68 -2.65 -9.30 10.41
CA LEU A 68 -2.39 -8.52 11.62
C LEU A 68 -1.12 -8.92 12.38
N ASP A 69 -0.77 -10.21 12.31
CA ASP A 69 0.32 -10.83 13.08
C ASP A 69 1.73 -10.47 12.58
N VAL A 70 1.83 -9.79 11.43
CA VAL A 70 3.12 -9.50 10.81
C VAL A 70 3.79 -8.27 11.42
N PRO A 71 5.12 -8.27 11.54
CA PRO A 71 5.87 -7.07 11.92
C PRO A 71 5.73 -5.96 10.85
N ASN A 72 5.94 -4.71 11.28
CA ASN A 72 6.01 -3.55 10.39
C ASN A 72 7.35 -3.56 9.67
N GLU A 73 7.40 -4.35 8.59
CA GLU A 73 8.55 -4.46 7.71
C GLU A 73 8.19 -3.93 6.33
N PHE A 74 9.16 -3.32 5.66
CA PHE A 74 8.91 -2.77 4.33
C PHE A 74 8.49 -3.86 3.35
N GLY A 75 7.23 -3.80 2.90
CA GLY A 75 6.57 -4.82 2.09
C GLY A 75 7.30 -5.31 0.84
N LEU A 76 8.12 -4.47 0.18
CA LEU A 76 8.94 -4.91 -0.97
C LEU A 76 10.01 -5.95 -0.59
N ARG A 77 10.31 -6.10 0.70
CA ARG A 77 11.31 -7.04 1.24
C ARG A 77 10.66 -8.12 2.11
N ALA A 78 9.40 -7.96 2.46
CA ALA A 78 8.70 -8.83 3.39
C ALA A 78 7.72 -9.77 2.67
N LYS A 79 7.66 -11.03 3.10
CA LYS A 79 6.97 -12.10 2.35
C LYS A 79 5.44 -12.05 2.42
N LYS A 80 4.90 -11.55 3.53
CA LYS A 80 3.46 -11.58 3.83
C LYS A 80 2.73 -10.31 3.40
N TRP A 81 3.45 -9.26 3.02
CA TRP A 81 2.85 -8.06 2.44
C TRP A 81 2.49 -8.34 0.98
N GLN A 82 1.24 -8.07 0.61
CA GLN A 82 0.72 -8.31 -0.73
C GLN A 82 0.18 -7.01 -1.33
N TYR A 83 0.31 -6.87 -2.65
CA TYR A 83 -0.38 -5.80 -3.37
C TYR A 83 -1.88 -6.04 -3.34
N PHE A 84 -2.68 -4.98 -3.21
CA PHE A 84 -4.14 -5.04 -3.23
C PHE A 84 -4.68 -5.73 -4.50
N THR A 85 -4.02 -5.50 -5.64
CA THR A 85 -4.40 -6.07 -6.94
C THR A 85 -4.07 -7.55 -7.10
N ARG A 86 -3.47 -8.21 -6.09
CA ARG A 86 -3.21 -9.65 -6.12
C ARG A 86 -4.51 -10.47 -6.08
N PHE A 87 -5.56 -9.94 -5.47
CA PHE A 87 -6.78 -10.66 -5.12
C PHE A 87 -7.95 -10.34 -6.06
N VAL A 88 -7.69 -9.60 -7.14
CA VAL A 88 -8.67 -9.37 -8.20
C VAL A 88 -8.34 -10.22 -9.40
N GLU A 89 -9.38 -10.61 -10.14
CA GLU A 89 -9.21 -11.33 -11.39
C GLU A 89 -8.36 -10.50 -12.35
N ARG A 90 -7.26 -11.09 -12.83
CA ARG A 90 -6.43 -10.43 -13.83
C ARG A 90 -7.21 -10.36 -15.14
N PRO A 91 -7.29 -9.18 -15.79
CA PRO A 91 -7.84 -9.11 -17.13
C PRO A 91 -7.07 -10.05 -18.05
N ASP A 92 -7.78 -10.73 -18.95
CA ASP A 92 -7.17 -11.60 -19.98
C ASP A 92 -6.45 -10.75 -21.03
N ARG A 93 -5.31 -10.18 -20.64
CA ARG A 93 -4.44 -9.34 -21.45
C ARG A 93 -2.97 -9.64 -21.17
N PRO A 94 -2.07 -9.43 -22.16
CA PRO A 94 -0.64 -9.58 -21.96
C PRO A 94 -0.12 -8.72 -20.79
N LEU A 95 0.83 -9.26 -20.02
CA LEU A 95 1.40 -8.57 -18.85
C LEU A 95 2.00 -7.21 -19.21
N ALA A 96 2.63 -7.09 -20.39
CA ALA A 96 3.19 -5.83 -20.87
C ALA A 96 2.12 -4.76 -21.09
N GLU A 97 0.94 -5.15 -21.60
CA GLU A 97 -0.17 -4.21 -21.79
C GLU A 97 -0.76 -3.77 -20.46
N LEU A 98 -0.92 -4.70 -19.51
CA LEU A 98 -1.38 -4.38 -18.16
C LEU A 98 -0.44 -3.41 -17.45
N ALA A 99 0.88 -3.62 -17.57
CA ALA A 99 1.88 -2.73 -17.00
C ALA A 99 1.83 -1.33 -17.63
N ALA A 100 1.66 -1.24 -18.95
CA ALA A 100 1.53 0.03 -19.65
C ALA A 100 0.27 0.81 -19.23
N LEU A 101 -0.86 0.13 -19.07
CA LEU A 101 -2.11 0.74 -18.62
C LEU A 101 -2.01 1.24 -17.17
N ALA A 102 -1.46 0.42 -16.27
CA ALA A 102 -1.27 0.82 -14.87
C ALA A 102 -0.33 2.02 -14.74
N ARG A 103 0.72 2.07 -15.56
CA ARG A 103 1.63 3.22 -15.62
C ARG A 103 0.95 4.47 -16.16
N ALA A 104 0.20 4.36 -17.25
CA ALA A 104 -0.53 5.49 -17.84
C ALA A 104 -1.59 6.04 -16.88
N GLU A 105 -2.27 5.15 -16.14
CA GLU A 105 -3.20 5.55 -15.08
C GLU A 105 -2.45 6.30 -13.97
N TYR A 106 -1.38 5.74 -13.41
CA TYR A 106 -0.57 6.40 -12.38
C TYR A 106 -0.07 7.79 -12.83
N GLU A 107 0.45 7.89 -14.06
CA GLU A 107 0.94 9.15 -14.64
C GLU A 107 -0.17 10.17 -14.94
N SER A 108 -1.45 9.75 -14.96
CA SER A 108 -2.59 10.65 -15.16
C SER A 108 -2.99 11.41 -13.88
N PHE A 109 -2.60 10.92 -12.70
CA PHE A 109 -2.87 11.60 -11.44
C PHE A 109 -1.83 12.69 -11.19
N ALA A 110 -2.32 13.90 -10.85
CA ALA A 110 -1.43 15.01 -10.46
C ALA A 110 -0.70 14.74 -9.14
N ASN A 111 -1.27 13.89 -8.29
CA ASN A 111 -0.74 13.50 -7.00
C ASN A 111 -0.81 11.96 -6.85
N PRO A 112 0.34 11.27 -6.71
CA PRO A 112 0.38 9.82 -6.54
C PRO A 112 -0.43 9.29 -5.37
N LEU A 113 -0.62 10.07 -4.30
CA LEU A 113 -1.40 9.65 -3.13
C LEU A 113 -2.90 9.53 -3.43
N ASP A 114 -3.43 10.31 -4.37
CA ASP A 114 -4.83 10.19 -4.80
C ASP A 114 -5.03 8.89 -5.58
N TRP A 115 -4.06 8.49 -6.40
CA TRP A 115 -4.09 7.18 -7.06
C TRP A 115 -4.03 6.02 -6.05
N VAL A 116 -3.17 6.13 -5.02
CA VAL A 116 -3.12 5.13 -3.95
C VAL A 116 -4.43 5.06 -3.17
N ARG A 117 -5.03 6.20 -2.87
CA ARG A 117 -6.35 6.27 -2.22
C ARG A 117 -7.40 5.53 -3.03
N ASP A 118 -7.48 5.79 -4.34
CA ASP A 118 -8.43 5.13 -5.24
C ASP A 118 -8.16 3.62 -5.32
N ARG A 119 -6.89 3.19 -5.34
CA ARG A 119 -6.56 1.76 -5.28
C ARG A 119 -7.03 1.10 -4.01
N ILE A 120 -6.85 1.74 -2.85
CA ILE A 120 -7.34 1.21 -1.58
C ILE A 120 -8.87 1.12 -1.65
N ALA A 121 -9.57 2.19 -2.03
CA ALA A 121 -11.03 2.21 -2.11
C ALA A 121 -11.60 1.12 -3.04
N ASN A 122 -10.98 0.92 -4.22
CA ASN A 122 -11.47 -0.01 -5.23
C ASN A 122 -11.14 -1.48 -4.93
N TYR A 123 -10.06 -1.74 -4.19
CA TYR A 123 -9.53 -3.10 -4.04
C TYR A 123 -9.42 -3.58 -2.59
N TYR A 124 -9.82 -2.78 -1.61
CA TYR A 124 -9.73 -3.17 -0.20
C TYR A 124 -10.52 -4.45 0.09
N GLU A 125 -11.80 -4.50 -0.26
CA GLU A 125 -12.66 -5.66 0.00
C GLU A 125 -12.10 -6.99 -0.53
N PRO A 126 -11.75 -7.13 -1.83
CA PRO A 126 -11.15 -8.38 -2.32
C PRO A 126 -9.79 -8.66 -1.70
N ALA A 127 -8.99 -7.63 -1.42
CA ALA A 127 -7.67 -7.81 -0.82
C ALA A 127 -7.74 -8.27 0.63
N HIS A 128 -8.67 -7.72 1.40
CA HIS A 128 -8.97 -8.09 2.77
C HIS A 128 -9.45 -9.53 2.84
N ALA A 129 -10.46 -9.89 2.04
CA ALA A 129 -10.97 -11.26 1.96
C ALA A 129 -9.85 -12.26 1.61
N GLY A 130 -9.02 -11.94 0.63
CA GLY A 130 -7.92 -12.82 0.22
C GLY A 130 -6.79 -12.95 1.25
N ILE A 131 -6.52 -11.90 2.05
CA ILE A 131 -5.58 -11.98 3.18
C ILE A 131 -6.13 -12.89 4.28
N LEU A 132 -7.40 -12.76 4.62
CA LEU A 132 -8.06 -13.60 5.63
C LEU A 132 -8.15 -15.07 5.18
N GLU A 133 -8.43 -15.31 3.89
CA GLU A 133 -8.45 -16.68 3.34
C GLU A 133 -7.05 -17.30 3.34
N MET A 134 -6.02 -16.53 2.95
CA MET A 134 -4.66 -17.05 2.79
C MET A 134 -3.95 -17.30 4.13
N TYR A 135 -4.21 -16.49 5.14
CA TYR A 135 -3.46 -16.51 6.40
C TYR A 135 -4.31 -16.78 7.65
N GLY A 136 -5.64 -16.85 7.50
CA GLY A 136 -6.59 -16.96 8.61
C GLY A 136 -6.94 -15.60 9.22
N ALA A 137 -8.11 -15.55 9.86
CA ALA A 137 -8.42 -14.45 10.78
C ALA A 137 -7.60 -14.60 12.07
N PRO A 138 -7.06 -13.50 12.63
CA PRO A 138 -6.29 -13.54 13.86
C PRO A 138 -7.09 -14.01 15.08
#